data_AF-A0A972BEX8-F1
#
_entry.id   AF-A0A972BEX8-F1
#
_cell.length_a   1.000
_cell.length_b   1.000
_cell.length_c   1.000
_cell.angle_alpha   90.00
_cell.angle_beta   90.00
_cell.angle_gamma   90.00
#
_symmetry.space_group_name_H-M   'P 1'
#
loop_
_entity.id
_entity.type
_entity.pdbx_description
1 polymer ?
#
loop_
_entity_poly.entity_id
_entity_poly.type
_entity_poly.pdbx_seq_one_letter_code
_entity_poly.pdbx_strand_id
1 'polypeptide(L)' 'MSDYILETQHLIKEFRGFVAVNDVNLKVKRGSIHALIGPN' A
#
# COMPACT_ATOMS: atom_id res chain seq x y z
N MET A 1 -12.97 -15.04 8.14
CA MET A 1 -11.55 -14.74 7.85
C MET A 1 -11.52 -13.77 6.68
N SER A 2 -10.78 -12.67 6.75
CA SER A 2 -10.77 -11.71 5.64
C SER A 2 -9.95 -12.23 4.47
N ASP A 3 -10.55 -12.24 3.28
CA ASP A 3 -9.95 -12.75 2.04
C ASP A 3 -9.09 -11.68 1.31
N TYR A 4 -8.15 -11.10 2.04
CA TYR A 4 -7.14 -10.20 1.49
C TYR A 4 -5.88 -10.98 1.11
N ILE A 5 -5.36 -10.74 -0.09
CA ILE A 5 -4.10 -11.34 -0.58
C ILE A 5 -2.89 -10.45 -0.31
N LEU A 6 -3.12 -9.15 -0.08
CA LEU A 6 -2.10 -8.19 0.30
C LEU A 6 -2.72 -7.22 1.29
N GLU A 7 -2.00 -6.97 2.38
CA GLU A 7 -2.36 -5.97 3.38
C GLU A 7 -1.12 -5.21 3.82
N THR A 8 -1.23 -3.89 3.95
CA THR A 8 -0.25 -3.04 4.62
C THR A 8 -0.92 -2.32 5.79
N GLN A 9 -0.19 -2.17 6.88
CA GLN A 9 -0.64 -1.44 8.07
C GLN A 9 0.42 -0.40 8.40
N HIS A 10 0.03 0.87 8.41
CA HIS A 10 0.91 2.01 8.70
C HIS A 10 2.25 1.95 7.95
N LEU A 11 2.23 1.61 6.64
CA LEU A 11 3.45 1.42 5.87
C LEU A 11 4.18 2.75 5.69
N ILE A 12 5.43 2.77 6.12
CA ILE A 12 6.37 3.87 5.89
C ILE A 12 7.55 3.36 5.07
N LYS A 13 7.94 4.12 4.04
CA LYS A 13 9.14 3.86 3.25
C LYS A 13 9.97 5.13 3.15
N GLU A 14 11.18 5.07 3.66
CA GLU A 14 12.14 6.18 3.64
C GLU A 14 13.39 5.82 2.83
N PHE A 15 13.95 6.82 2.15
CA PHE A 15 15.22 6.77 1.46
C PHE A 15 16.05 8.00 1.81
N ARG A 16 17.17 7.83 2.52
CA ARG A 16 18.13 8.91 2.82
C ARG A 16 17.47 10.20 3.38
N GLY A 17 16.55 10.08 4.34
CA GLY A 17 15.83 11.23 4.90
C GLY A 17 14.61 11.70 4.10
N PHE A 18 14.33 11.09 2.94
CA PHE A 18 13.12 11.35 2.15
C PHE A 18 12.08 10.26 2.39
N VAL A 19 10.91 10.64 2.91
CA VAL A 19 9.79 9.73 3.11
C VAL A 19 8.99 9.62 1.81
N ALA A 20 9.18 8.51 1.10
CA ALA A 20 8.50 8.23 -0.17
C ALA A 20 7.10 7.64 0.03
N VAL A 21 6.87 6.92 1.13
CA VAL A 21 5.56 6.40 1.52
C VAL A 21 5.38 6.73 2.99
N ASN A 22 4.27 7.38 3.35
CA ASN A 22 3.99 7.78 4.73
C ASN A 22 2.61 7.28 5.15
N ASP A 23 2.57 6.40 6.15
CA ASP A 23 1.35 5.90 6.79
C ASP A 23 0.31 5.29 5.83
N VAL A 24 0.75 4.42 4.91
CA VAL A 24 -0.15 3.81 3.93
C VAL A 24 -0.76 2.50 4.43
N ASN A 25 -2.09 2.47 4.42
CA ASN A 25 -2.90 1.29 4.70
C ASN A 25 -3.59 0.83 3.40
N LEU A 26 -3.22 -0.35 2.91
CA LEU A 26 -3.74 -0.92 1.67
C LEU A 26 -4.24 -2.33 1.92
N LYS A 27 -5.39 -2.69 1.33
CA LYS A 27 -5.97 -4.04 1.38
C LYS A 27 -6.42 -4.45 -0.01
N VAL A 28 -5.81 -5.50 -0.55
CA VAL A 28 -6.17 -6.06 -1.87
C VAL A 28 -6.91 -7.37 -1.65
N LYS A 29 -8.15 -7.45 -2.11
CA LYS A 29 -8.98 -8.66 -2.04
C LYS A 29 -8.54 -9.69 -3.08
N ARG A 30 -8.65 -10.97 -2.75
CA ARG A 30 -8.45 -12.06 -3.71
C ARG A 30 -9.36 -11.89 -4.92
N GLY A 31 -8.81 -12.11 -6.11
CA GLY A 31 -9.56 -12.04 -7.38
C GLY A 31 -9.97 -10.62 -7.81
N SER A 32 -9.55 -9.58 -7.09
CA SER A 32 -9.82 -8.19 -7.47
C SER A 32 -8.70 -7.58 -8.30
N ILE A 33 -9.05 -6.66 -9.20
CA ILE A 33 -8.10 -5.78 -9.87
C ILE A 33 -8.09 -4.45 -9.10
N HIS A 34 -6.93 -4.05 -8.60
CA HIS A 34 -6.70 -2.77 -7.94
C HIS A 34 -5.74 -1.94 -8.79
N ALA A 35 -6.11 -0.71 -9.10
CA ALA A 35 -5.22 0.25 -9.74
C ALA A 35 -4.70 1.24 -8.70
N LEU A 36 -3.39 1.45 -8.67
CA LEU A 36 -2.74 2.52 -7.93
C LEU A 36 -2.26 3.56 -8.94
N ILE A 37 -2.69 4.81 -8.78
CA ILE A 37 -2.34 5.91 -9.69
C ILE A 37 -1.76 7.08 -8.88
N GLY A 38 -0.94 7.89 -9.54
CA GLY A 38 -0.35 9.08 -8.95
C GLY A 38 0.33 9.93 -10.02
N PRO A 39 0.68 11.19 -9.70
CA PRO A 39 1.54 12.00 -10.54
C PRO A 39 2.91 11.33 -10.73
N ASN A 40 3.60 11.71 -11.82
CA ASN A 40 5.01 11.37 -12.03
C ASN A 40 5.91 12.19 -11.10
#